data_AF-A0A3S8T428-F1
#
_entry.id   AF-A0A3S8T428-F1
#
_cell.length_a   1.000
_cell.length_b   1.000
_cell.length_c   1.000
_cell.angle_alpha   90.00
_cell.angle_beta   90.00
_cell.angle_gamma   90.00
#
_symmetry.space_group_name_H-M   'P 1'
#
loop_
_entity.id
_entity.type
_entity.pdbx_description
1 polymer ?
#
loop_
_entity_poly.entity_id
_entity_poly.type
_entity_poly.pdbx_seq_one_letter_code
_entity_poly.pdbx_strand_id
1 'polypeptide(L)'
;MLSRNNSAFKALALIVMMFWSTIAVPNIAFSAGDAKEGGEIGKALCNVVDLLTGKAGKAIATIAIIFLAFGLFVGKVSWGVAVATGIGISAIFGAETIITMITGVDGVGCKS
;
A
#
# COMPACT_ATOMS: atom_id res chain seq x y z
N MET A 1 -8.37 -16.29 35.72
CA MET A 1 -9.04 -15.46 34.70
C MET A 1 -8.54 -15.87 33.31
N LEU A 2 -9.02 -16.98 32.77
CA LEU A 2 -8.71 -17.47 31.42
C LEU A 2 -9.96 -18.13 30.83
N SER A 3 -10.94 -17.33 30.42
CA SER A 3 -11.96 -17.80 29.48
C SER A 3 -11.59 -17.24 28.11
N ARG A 4 -10.61 -17.90 27.47
CA ARG A 4 -10.22 -17.64 26.08
C ARG A 4 -11.31 -18.23 25.19
N ASN A 5 -12.29 -17.39 24.91
CA ASN A 5 -13.48 -17.68 24.13
C ASN A 5 -13.12 -17.97 22.66
N ASN A 6 -13.27 -19.24 22.27
CA ASN A 6 -12.99 -19.78 20.92
C ASN A 6 -13.80 -19.08 19.80
N SER A 7 -14.93 -18.45 20.14
CA SER A 7 -15.74 -17.72 19.15
C SER A 7 -15.11 -16.41 18.69
N ALA A 8 -14.32 -15.73 19.52
CA ALA A 8 -13.60 -14.51 19.14
C ALA A 8 -12.44 -14.82 18.18
N PHE A 9 -11.76 -15.96 18.38
CA PHE A 9 -10.71 -16.43 17.47
C PHE A 9 -11.29 -16.88 16.12
N LYS A 10 -12.44 -17.58 16.12
CA LYS A 10 -13.17 -17.95 14.91
C LYS A 10 -13.70 -16.72 14.15
N ALA A 11 -14.24 -15.72 14.85
CA ALA A 11 -14.70 -14.48 14.23
C ALA A 11 -13.54 -13.69 13.60
N LEU A 12 -12.40 -13.60 14.29
CA LEU A 12 -11.21 -12.95 13.77
C LEU A 12 -10.62 -13.70 12.57
N ALA A 13 -10.62 -15.04 12.59
CA ALA A 13 -10.19 -15.86 11.46
C ALA A 13 -11.13 -15.72 10.23
N LEU A 14 -12.44 -15.61 10.44
CA LEU A 14 -13.42 -15.42 9.36
C LEU A 14 -13.30 -14.03 8.71
N ILE A 15 -13.03 -12.99 9.49
CA ILE A 15 -12.80 -11.63 8.96
C ILE A 15 -11.51 -11.59 8.12
N VAL A 16 -10.44 -12.28 8.57
CA VAL A 16 -9.19 -12.38 7.80
C VAL A 16 -9.38 -13.18 6.50
N MET A 17 -10.20 -14.23 6.49
CA MET A 17 -10.55 -14.97 5.26
C MET A 17 -11.38 -14.13 4.28
N MET A 18 -12.31 -13.31 4.76
CA MET A 18 -13.07 -12.40 3.90
C MET A 18 -12.19 -11.30 3.30
N PHE A 19 -11.21 -10.81 4.05
CA PHE A 19 -10.20 -9.88 3.55
C PHE A 19 -9.28 -10.53 2.50
N TRP A 20 -8.98 -11.83 2.61
CA TRP A 20 -8.16 -12.54 1.61
C TRP A 20 -8.80 -12.57 0.21
N SER A 21 -10.14 -12.65 0.16
CA SER A 21 -10.89 -12.70 -1.09
C SER A 21 -10.90 -11.37 -1.87
N THR A 22 -10.70 -10.24 -1.20
CA THR A 22 -10.70 -8.91 -1.86
C THR A 22 -9.33 -8.55 -2.45
N ILE A 23 -8.25 -9.19 -1.99
CA ILE A 23 -6.89 -8.98 -2.53
C ILE A 23 -6.72 -9.65 -3.91
N ALA A 24 -7.60 -10.59 -4.26
CA ALA A 24 -7.64 -11.25 -5.57
C ALA A 24 -8.47 -10.50 -6.64
N VAL A 25 -8.88 -9.25 -6.38
CA VAL A 25 -9.62 -8.39 -7.33
C VAL A 25 -8.74 -7.27 -7.94
N PRO A 26 -7.53 -7.52 -8.48
CA PRO A 26 -6.85 -6.48 -9.26
C PRO A 26 -7.51 -6.23 -10.64
N ASN A 27 -8.52 -7.02 -11.04
CA ASN A 27 -9.13 -6.95 -12.38
C ASN A 27 -9.90 -5.65 -12.70
N ILE A 28 -10.26 -4.81 -11.72
CA ILE A 28 -10.94 -3.53 -11.97
C ILE A 28 -10.00 -2.30 -11.93
N ALA A 29 -8.74 -2.47 -11.55
CA ALA A 29 -7.75 -1.39 -11.49
C ALA A 29 -6.88 -1.30 -12.77
N PHE A 30 -6.95 -2.29 -13.66
CA PHE A 30 -6.05 -2.39 -14.82
C PHE A 30 -6.48 -1.53 -16.03
N SER A 31 -7.56 -0.73 -15.94
CA SER A 31 -8.02 0.13 -17.05
C SER A 31 -7.69 1.62 -16.86
N ALA A 32 -6.56 1.94 -16.24
CA ALA A 32 -5.98 3.29 -16.24
C ALA A 32 -4.71 3.37 -17.12
N GLY A 33 -4.42 2.32 -17.90
CA GLY A 33 -3.19 2.13 -18.66
C GLY A 33 -3.25 2.52 -20.14
N ASP A 34 -4.39 2.99 -20.67
CA ASP A 34 -4.47 3.50 -22.05
C ASP A 34 -4.03 4.98 -22.10
N ALA A 35 -2.77 5.21 -21.68
CA ALA A 35 -2.06 6.48 -21.75
C ALA A 35 -1.68 6.89 -23.20
N LYS A 36 -2.45 6.44 -24.19
CA LYS A 36 -2.26 6.81 -25.60
C LYS A 36 -3.30 7.80 -26.11
N GLU A 37 -4.43 7.98 -25.42
CA GLU A 37 -5.49 8.91 -25.89
C GLU A 37 -6.09 9.86 -24.82
N GLY A 38 -5.70 9.76 -23.54
CA GLY A 38 -6.18 10.64 -22.45
C GLY A 38 -5.29 11.86 -22.18
N GLY A 39 -5.60 13.00 -22.81
CA GLY A 39 -4.89 14.29 -22.64
C GLY A 39 -4.82 14.81 -21.20
N GLU A 40 -3.80 15.64 -20.91
CA GLU A 40 -3.48 16.44 -19.70
C GLU A 40 -3.59 15.79 -18.31
N ILE A 41 -4.67 15.08 -18.02
CA ILE A 41 -4.95 14.33 -16.79
C ILE A 41 -3.89 13.25 -16.57
N GLY A 42 -3.47 12.55 -17.62
CA GLY A 42 -2.37 11.58 -17.53
C GLY A 42 -1.07 12.24 -17.02
N LYS A 43 -0.71 13.41 -17.56
CA LYS A 43 0.47 14.17 -17.12
C LYS A 43 0.34 14.65 -15.67
N ALA A 44 -0.84 15.12 -15.26
CA ALA A 44 -1.08 15.54 -13.89
C ALA A 44 -0.93 14.38 -12.89
N LEU A 45 -1.51 13.21 -13.20
CA LEU A 45 -1.35 12.00 -12.40
C LEU A 45 0.12 11.58 -12.31
N CYS A 46 0.85 11.68 -13.41
CA CYS A 46 2.24 11.30 -13.47
C CYS A 46 3.15 12.21 -12.66
N ASN A 47 2.89 13.51 -12.65
CA ASN A 47 3.58 14.44 -11.77
C ASN A 47 3.29 14.13 -10.29
N VAL A 48 2.04 13.79 -9.95
CA VAL A 48 1.69 13.40 -8.57
C VAL A 48 2.39 12.10 -8.16
N VAL A 49 2.40 11.09 -9.03
CA VAL A 49 3.07 9.81 -8.75
C VAL A 49 4.58 10.01 -8.60
N ASP A 50 5.21 10.85 -9.43
CA ASP A 50 6.64 11.16 -9.31
C ASP A 50 6.97 11.89 -7.99
N LEU A 51 6.12 12.81 -7.55
CA LEU A 51 6.28 13.47 -6.26
C LEU A 51 6.12 12.50 -5.06
N LEU A 52 5.19 11.56 -5.15
CA LEU A 52 4.91 10.59 -4.09
C LEU A 52 5.96 9.46 -4.02
N THR A 53 6.44 8.96 -5.15
CA THR A 53 7.45 7.88 -5.20
C THR A 53 8.88 8.43 -5.16
N GLY A 54 9.06 9.72 -5.44
CA GLY A 54 10.33 10.42 -5.41
C GLY A 54 10.93 10.61 -4.01
N LYS A 55 12.03 11.37 -3.95
CA LYS A 55 12.79 11.61 -2.71
C LYS A 55 11.93 12.24 -1.60
N ALA A 56 10.99 13.10 -1.97
CA ALA A 56 10.10 13.78 -1.02
C ALA A 56 9.18 12.78 -0.28
N GLY A 57 8.47 11.91 -1.02
CA GLY A 57 7.60 10.91 -0.39
C GLY A 57 8.36 9.89 0.46
N LYS A 58 9.56 9.46 0.04
CA LYS A 58 10.43 8.59 0.86
C LYS A 58 10.89 9.27 2.15
N ALA A 59 11.18 10.57 2.12
CA ALA A 59 11.53 11.33 3.32
C ALA A 59 10.37 11.40 4.31
N ILE A 60 9.14 11.68 3.81
CA ILE A 60 7.94 11.74 4.65
C ILE A 60 7.61 10.36 5.24
N ALA A 61 7.74 9.29 4.46
CA ALA A 61 7.53 7.92 4.93
C ALA A 61 8.51 7.55 6.06
N THR A 62 9.77 7.97 5.95
CA THR A 62 10.78 7.75 7.00
C THR A 62 10.39 8.45 8.30
N ILE A 63 9.93 9.70 8.22
CA ILE A 63 9.46 10.47 9.39
C ILE A 63 8.24 9.78 10.04
N ALA A 64 7.30 9.28 9.23
CA ALA A 64 6.14 8.55 9.73
C ALA A 64 6.54 7.28 10.51
N ILE A 65 7.51 6.52 10.01
CA ILE A 65 8.04 5.32 10.70
C ILE A 65 8.71 5.69 12.03
N ILE A 66 9.42 6.82 12.09
CA ILE A 66 10.06 7.29 13.32
C ILE A 66 9.00 7.57 14.40
N PHE A 67 7.92 8.27 14.06
CA PHE A 67 6.82 8.51 15.01
C PHE A 67 6.13 7.22 15.44
N LEU A 68 5.94 6.27 14.51
CA LEU A 68 5.41 4.95 14.82
C LEU A 68 6.31 4.19 15.80
N ALA A 69 7.63 4.23 15.60
CA ALA A 69 8.61 3.59 16.49
C ALA A 69 8.53 4.17 17.90
N PHE A 70 8.46 5.50 18.05
CA PHE A 70 8.23 6.14 19.34
C PHE A 70 6.89 5.70 19.97
N GLY A 71 5.82 5.65 19.17
CA GLY A 71 4.50 5.19 19.64
C GLY A 71 4.49 3.75 20.16
N LEU A 72 5.34 2.89 19.59
CA LEU A 72 5.58 1.52 20.03
C LEU A 72 6.29 1.47 21.40
N PHE A 73 7.30 2.31 21.62
CA PHE A 73 8.02 2.38 22.90
C PHE A 73 7.19 2.98 24.05
N VAL A 74 6.25 3.86 23.75
CA VAL A 74 5.31 4.43 24.77
C VAL A 74 4.24 3.40 25.17
N GLY A 75 4.19 2.22 24.53
CA GLY A 75 3.24 1.14 24.85
C GLY A 75 1.79 1.45 24.49
N LYS A 76 1.55 2.56 23.77
CA LYS A 76 0.21 3.02 23.33
C LYS A 76 -0.17 2.46 21.95
N VAL A 77 0.80 1.94 21.18
CA VAL A 77 0.58 1.42 19.83
C VAL A 77 0.65 -0.10 19.83
N SER A 78 -0.36 -0.74 19.25
CA SER A 78 -0.41 -2.20 19.14
C SER A 78 0.51 -2.71 18.02
N TRP A 79 0.98 -3.94 18.15
CA TRP A 79 1.73 -4.63 17.10
C TRP A 79 0.98 -4.65 15.75
N GLY A 80 -0.36 -4.69 15.79
CA GLY A 80 -1.20 -4.68 14.59
C GLY A 80 -1.08 -3.39 13.78
N VAL A 81 -1.02 -2.23 14.44
CA VAL A 81 -0.87 -0.93 13.75
C VAL A 81 0.51 -0.84 13.09
N ALA A 82 1.55 -1.34 13.76
CA ALA A 82 2.90 -1.34 13.21
C ALA A 82 3.02 -2.18 11.92
N VAL A 83 2.44 -3.38 11.93
CA VAL A 83 2.43 -4.25 10.73
C VAL A 83 1.59 -3.64 9.62
N ALA A 84 0.41 -3.08 9.94
CA ALA A 84 -0.45 -2.45 8.94
C ALA A 84 0.25 -1.25 8.25
N THR A 85 0.95 -0.40 9.01
CA THR A 85 1.70 0.72 8.45
C THR A 85 2.87 0.24 7.58
N GLY A 86 3.60 -0.78 8.01
CA GLY A 86 4.69 -1.38 7.22
C GLY A 86 4.21 -1.92 5.87
N ILE A 87 3.09 -2.66 5.87
CA ILE A 87 2.48 -3.19 4.65
C ILE A 87 2.05 -2.04 3.73
N GLY A 88 1.41 -0.99 4.26
CA GLY A 88 0.97 0.16 3.46
C GLY A 88 2.13 0.89 2.77
N ILE A 89 3.22 1.13 3.49
CA ILE A 89 4.43 1.76 2.93
C ILE A 89 5.04 0.86 1.85
N SER A 90 5.14 -0.45 2.11
CA SER A 90 5.68 -1.40 1.13
C SER A 90 4.84 -1.49 -0.14
N ALA A 91 3.51 -1.38 -0.03
CA ALA A 91 2.61 -1.41 -1.18
C ALA A 91 2.77 -0.16 -2.07
N ILE A 92 2.91 1.03 -1.47
CA ILE A 92 3.07 2.29 -2.21
C ILE A 92 4.40 2.30 -2.98
N PHE A 93 5.51 1.98 -2.32
CA PHE A 93 6.83 2.03 -2.96
C PHE A 93 7.18 0.77 -3.75
N GLY A 94 6.47 -0.34 -3.54
CA GLY A 94 6.64 -1.59 -4.29
C GLY A 94 5.85 -1.65 -5.60
N ALA A 95 4.93 -0.70 -5.82
CA ALA A 95 4.05 -0.69 -6.99
C ALA A 95 4.82 -0.65 -8.32
N GLU A 96 5.93 0.10 -8.39
CA GLU A 96 6.75 0.24 -9.60
C GLU A 96 7.28 -1.11 -10.08
N THR A 97 7.81 -1.93 -9.16
CA THR A 97 8.31 -3.27 -9.47
C THR A 97 7.24 -4.17 -10.07
N ILE A 98 6.01 -4.11 -9.55
CA ILE A 98 4.90 -4.93 -10.07
C ILE A 98 4.51 -4.48 -11.48
N ILE A 99 4.48 -3.17 -11.72
CA ILE A 99 4.16 -2.61 -13.03
C ILE A 99 5.24 -3.02 -14.05
N THR A 100 6.52 -2.89 -13.71
CA THR A 100 7.63 -3.28 -14.59
C THR A 100 7.61 -4.78 -14.91
N MET A 101 7.22 -5.64 -13.98
CA MET A 101 7.05 -7.07 -14.26
C MET A 101 5.91 -7.37 -15.25
N ILE A 102 4.85 -6.54 -15.26
CA ILE A 102 3.67 -6.72 -16.12
C ILE A 102 3.86 -6.08 -17.49
N THR A 103 4.42 -4.88 -17.55
CA THR A 103 4.57 -4.11 -18.79
C THR A 103 5.89 -4.43 -19.50
N GLY A 104 6.89 -4.94 -18.77
CA GLY A 104 8.26 -5.07 -19.27
C GLY A 104 8.96 -3.73 -19.47
N VAL A 105 8.38 -2.62 -18.99
CA VAL A 105 8.91 -1.27 -19.13
C VAL A 105 9.43 -0.78 -17.79
N ASP A 106 10.69 -0.36 -17.75
CA ASP A 106 11.32 0.22 -16.56
C ASP A 106 10.83 1.66 -16.36
N GLY A 107 10.08 1.85 -15.28
CA GLY A 107 9.46 3.12 -14.92
C GLY A 107 7.94 3.00 -14.96
N VAL A 108 7.29 3.53 -13.91
CA VAL A 108 5.87 3.86 -13.88
C VAL A 108 5.44 4.37 -15.26
N GLY A 109 4.30 3.91 -15.79
CA GLY A 109 3.74 4.21 -17.13
C GLY A 109 3.50 5.70 -17.47
N CYS A 110 4.14 6.56 -16.70
CA CYS A 110 4.24 8.00 -16.70
C CYS A 110 5.47 8.55 -17.40
N LYS A 111 6.24 7.69 -18.08
CA LYS A 111 7.32 8.11 -18.96
C LYS A 111 6.84 8.02 -20.41
N SER A 112 6.30 9.14 -20.92
CA SER A 112 6.30 9.44 -22.35
C SER A 112 7.59 10.18 -22.71
#